data_AF-A0A8J7DFF3-F1
#
_entry.id   AF-A0A8J7DFF3-F1
#
_cell.length_a   1.000
_cell.length_b   1.000
_cell.length_c   1.000
_cell.angle_alpha   90.00
_cell.angle_beta   90.00
_cell.angle_gamma   90.00
#
_symmetry.space_group_name_H-M   'P 1'
#
loop_
_entity.id
_entity.type
_entity.pdbx_description
1 polymer ?
#
loop_
_entity_poly.entity_id
_entity_poly.type
_entity_poly.pdbx_seq_one_letter_code
_entity_poly.pdbx_strand_id
1 'polypeptide(L)'
;MKLSNSAPNSSDNLLSRMAPEIAVTFSPAQVQALQVALTPRRHPVNIRLSLPLGITRVYLVVLAGTELRSPDRLRQSAVQHPLWTPMNLLVMAGTTGLGILALLAMMQITNTDLSQVFNPRAAPAGIPFKADRSSCEESGRTWREGSCLDFGHDPTF
;
A
#
# COMPACT_ATOMS: atom_id res chain seq x y z
N MET A 1 -8.49 21.83 47.89
CA MET A 1 -7.05 22.15 47.68
C MET A 1 -6.70 21.73 46.25
N LYS A 2 -6.66 22.68 45.30
CA LYS A 2 -6.33 22.38 43.89
C LYS A 2 -4.82 22.21 43.78
N LEU A 3 -4.35 20.99 43.51
CA LEU A 3 -2.97 20.75 43.14
C LEU A 3 -2.79 21.25 41.70
N SER A 4 -2.24 22.47 41.57
CA SER A 4 -1.70 22.95 40.30
C SER A 4 -0.48 22.11 39.97
N ASN A 5 -0.66 21.03 39.22
CA ASN A 5 0.44 20.33 38.56
C ASN A 5 0.95 21.21 37.42
N SER A 6 1.62 22.31 37.77
CA SER A 6 2.44 23.07 36.83
C SER A 6 3.62 22.17 36.47
N ALA A 7 3.64 21.68 35.22
CA ALA A 7 4.82 21.02 34.68
C ALA A 7 6.06 21.88 34.96
N PRO A 8 7.23 21.29 35.24
CA PRO A 8 8.44 22.07 35.54
C PRO A 8 8.67 23.11 34.44
N ASN A 9 8.86 24.38 34.84
CA ASN A 9 9.08 25.48 33.92
C ASN A 9 10.28 25.16 33.02
N SER A 10 10.00 24.80 31.78
CA SER A 10 11.00 24.30 30.84
C SER A 10 11.96 25.42 30.43
N SER A 11 11.48 26.67 30.47
CA SER A 11 12.30 27.87 30.32
C SER A 11 13.38 27.99 31.40
N ASP A 12 13.04 27.73 32.65
CA ASP A 12 13.92 27.99 33.79
C ASP A 12 15.10 27.02 33.81
N ASN A 13 14.85 25.77 33.40
CA ASN A 13 15.90 24.75 33.22
C ASN A 13 16.78 25.02 32.00
N LEU A 14 16.27 25.73 30.98
CA LEU A 14 17.07 26.12 29.83
C LEU A 14 17.94 27.34 30.14
N LEU A 15 17.38 28.36 30.80
CA LEU A 15 18.08 29.57 31.20
C LEU A 15 19.19 29.30 32.21
N SER A 16 19.00 28.35 33.12
CA SER A 16 20.02 27.96 34.11
C SER A 16 21.23 27.22 33.53
N ARG A 17 21.10 26.67 32.32
CA ARG A 17 22.19 26.02 31.57
C ARG A 17 22.89 26.96 30.61
N MET A 18 22.35 28.16 30.41
CA MET A 18 22.94 29.20 29.58
C MET A 18 23.95 30.00 30.41
N ALA A 19 24.93 30.60 29.75
CA ALA A 19 25.83 31.52 30.41
C ALA A 19 25.02 32.68 31.03
N PRO A 20 25.28 33.05 32.31
CA PRO A 20 24.43 33.98 33.05
C PRO A 20 24.35 35.35 32.36
N GLU A 21 25.43 35.79 31.70
CA GLU A 21 25.48 37.02 30.92
C GLU A 21 24.52 37.05 29.73
N ILE A 22 24.14 35.89 29.18
CA ILE A 22 23.16 35.79 28.10
C ILE A 22 21.76 35.62 28.69
N ALA A 23 21.60 34.83 29.76
CA ALA A 23 20.30 34.59 30.38
C ALA A 23 19.61 35.89 30.85
N VAL A 24 20.38 36.86 31.35
CA VAL A 24 19.86 38.17 31.78
C VAL A 24 19.46 39.10 30.63
N THR A 25 19.86 38.81 29.39
CA THR A 25 19.49 39.63 28.23
C THR A 25 18.06 39.38 27.76
N PHE A 26 17.43 38.29 28.21
CA PHE A 26 16.07 37.95 27.82
C PHE A 26 15.06 38.86 28.50
N SER A 27 14.22 39.52 27.70
CA SER A 27 13.08 40.27 28.22
C SER A 27 11.99 39.33 28.76
N PRO A 28 11.11 39.78 29.66
CA PRO A 28 10.01 38.97 30.17
C PRO A 28 9.12 38.39 29.05
N ALA A 29 8.89 39.17 27.98
CA ALA A 29 8.13 38.72 26.81
C ALA A 29 8.86 37.60 26.04
N GLN A 30 10.19 37.66 25.95
CA GLN A 30 11.00 36.61 25.32
C GLN A 30 11.03 35.33 26.17
N VAL A 31 11.10 35.45 27.50
CA VAL A 31 11.00 34.29 28.41
C VAL A 31 9.64 33.61 28.26
N GLN A 32 8.56 34.40 28.17
CA GLN A 32 7.22 33.85 27.95
C GLN A 32 7.10 33.16 26.59
N ALA A 33 7.62 33.77 25.52
CA ALA A 33 7.64 33.16 24.19
C ALA A 33 8.44 31.85 24.18
N LEU A 34 9.57 31.80 24.90
CA LEU A 34 10.38 30.61 25.08
C LEU A 34 9.61 29.51 25.81
N GLN A 35 8.91 29.85 26.90
CA GLN A 35 8.07 28.90 27.63
C GLN A 35 6.97 28.29 26.75
N VAL A 36 6.31 29.10 25.92
CA VAL A 36 5.31 28.62 24.95
C VAL A 36 5.96 27.71 23.89
N ALA A 37 7.14 28.08 23.39
CA ALA A 37 7.88 27.30 22.39
C ALA A 37 8.38 25.95 22.93
N LEU A 38 8.77 25.90 24.20
CA LEU A 38 9.27 24.70 24.88
C LEU A 38 8.15 23.80 25.41
N THR A 39 6.90 24.28 25.44
CA THR A 39 5.76 23.47 25.85
C THR A 39 5.62 22.27 24.88
N PRO A 40 5.73 21.02 25.37
CA PRO A 40 5.65 19.85 24.51
C PRO A 40 4.31 19.81 23.77
N ARG A 41 4.35 19.78 22.44
CA ARG A 41 3.14 19.57 21.63
C ARG A 41 2.68 18.14 21.78
N ARG A 42 1.41 17.94 22.15
CA ARG A 42 0.79 16.62 22.17
C ARG A 42 0.29 16.30 20.76
N HIS A 43 0.82 15.22 20.19
CA HIS A 43 0.32 14.66 18.94
C HIS A 43 -0.68 13.54 19.27
N PRO A 44 -1.86 13.48 18.62
CA PRO A 44 -2.81 12.38 18.76
C PRO A 44 -2.20 11.00 18.56
N VAL A 45 -1.23 10.90 17.63
CA VAL A 45 -0.42 9.70 17.43
C VAL A 45 1.03 10.05 17.73
N ASN A 46 1.61 9.36 18.72
CA ASN A 46 3.03 9.47 19.08
C ASN A 46 3.57 8.09 19.43
N ILE A 47 3.93 7.32 18.41
CA ILE A 47 4.47 5.97 18.53
C ILE A 47 5.99 6.07 18.42
N ARG A 48 6.69 5.51 19.41
CA ARG A 48 8.16 5.48 19.46
C ARG A 48 8.58 4.06 19.75
N LEU A 49 9.20 3.41 18.78
CA LEU A 49 9.59 2.01 18.85
C LEU A 49 11.10 1.90 18.67
N SER A 50 11.73 1.13 19.55
CA SER A 50 13.14 0.76 19.42
C SER A 50 13.17 -0.71 19.00
N LEU A 51 13.50 -0.96 17.74
CA LEU A 51 13.58 -2.30 17.16
C LEU A 51 15.02 -2.81 17.30
N PRO A 52 15.26 -3.89 18.07
CA PRO A 52 16.58 -4.51 18.14
C PRO A 52 16.80 -5.39 16.89
N LEU A 53 17.58 -4.91 15.91
CA LEU A 53 17.98 -5.67 14.72
C LEU A 53 19.30 -6.43 14.97
N GLY A 54 19.38 -7.15 16.09
CA GLY A 54 20.56 -7.92 16.50
C GLY A 54 21.78 -7.03 16.79
N ILE A 55 22.55 -6.69 15.76
CA ILE A 55 23.80 -5.92 15.83
C ILE A 55 23.51 -4.40 15.91
N THR A 56 22.39 -3.94 15.34
CA THR A 56 22.01 -2.52 15.34
C THR A 56 20.66 -2.31 16.03
N ARG A 57 20.44 -1.10 16.54
CA ARG A 57 19.15 -0.67 17.09
C ARG A 57 18.56 0.37 16.15
N VAL A 58 17.35 0.12 15.67
CA VAL A 58 16.61 1.07 14.85
C VAL A 58 15.59 1.77 15.72
N TYR A 59 15.61 3.10 15.71
CA TYR A 59 14.63 3.90 16.41
C TYR A 59 13.61 4.44 15.40
N LEU A 60 12.37 3.95 15.50
CA LEU A 60 11.25 4.35 14.67
C LEU A 60 10.36 5.31 15.46
N VAL A 61 10.09 6.47 14.88
CA VAL A 61 9.17 7.47 15.45
C VAL A 61 8.08 7.77 14.44
N VAL A 62 6.83 7.55 14.84
CA VAL A 62 5.65 7.91 14.05
C VAL A 62 4.86 8.95 14.83
N LEU A 63 4.77 10.15 14.25
CA LEU A 63 4.00 11.27 14.76
C LEU A 63 2.90 11.58 13.76
N ALA A 64 1.65 11.66 14.22
CA ALA A 64 0.55 12.16 13.40
C ALA A 64 -0.36 13.08 14.22
N GLY A 65 -0.86 14.11 13.57
CA GLY A 65 -1.71 15.12 14.19
C GLY A 65 -2.17 16.17 13.18
N THR A 66 -2.86 17.19 13.69
CA THR A 66 -3.33 18.29 12.87
C THR A 66 -2.17 19.16 12.39
N GLU A 67 -2.20 19.51 11.11
CA GLU A 67 -1.23 20.42 10.52
C GLU A 67 -1.61 21.85 10.87
N LEU A 68 -0.73 22.53 11.63
CA LEU A 68 -0.94 23.91 12.09
C LEU A 68 -0.03 24.91 11.36
N ARG A 69 0.83 24.45 10.45
CA ARG A 69 1.71 25.33 9.67
C ARG A 69 0.89 26.14 8.66
N SER A 70 1.34 27.36 8.39
CA SER A 70 0.70 28.22 7.39
C SER A 70 0.77 27.61 5.99
N PRO A 71 -0.23 27.87 5.12
CA PRO A 71 -0.26 27.35 3.76
C PRO A 71 0.96 27.77 2.93
N ASP A 72 1.51 28.97 3.15
CA ASP A 72 2.71 29.44 2.46
C ASP A 72 3.94 28.59 2.79
N ARG A 73 4.11 28.24 4.07
CA ARG A 73 5.20 27.36 4.51
C ARG A 73 5.05 25.95 3.94
N LEU A 74 3.82 25.44 3.84
CA LEU A 74 3.56 24.13 3.25
C LEU A 74 3.90 24.11 1.76
N ARG A 75 3.56 25.17 1.02
CA ARG A 75 3.94 25.32 -0.40
C ARG A 75 5.44 25.34 -0.59
N GLN A 76 6.17 26.11 0.23
CA GLN A 76 7.64 26.13 0.19
C GLN A 76 8.23 24.75 0.47
N SER A 77 7.70 24.02 1.46
CA SER A 77 8.12 22.66 1.77
C SER A 77 7.86 21.68 0.63
N ALA A 78 6.74 21.82 -0.09
CA ALA A 78 6.41 20.96 -1.22
C ALA A 78 7.37 21.19 -2.41
N VAL A 79 7.81 22.44 -2.62
CA VAL A 79 8.83 22.77 -3.63
C VAL A 79 10.19 22.17 -3.28
N GLN A 80 10.57 22.15 -1.99
CA GLN A 80 11.85 21.59 -1.55
C GLN A 80 11.89 20.06 -1.56
N HIS A 81 10.73 19.40 -1.40
CA HIS A 81 10.63 17.94 -1.32
C HIS A 81 9.59 17.38 -2.29
N PRO A 82 9.79 17.54 -3.61
CA PRO A 82 8.77 17.20 -4.61
C PRO A 82 8.38 15.72 -4.56
N LEU A 83 9.35 14.81 -4.42
CA LEU A 83 9.07 13.36 -4.44
C LEU A 83 8.47 12.82 -3.12
N TRP A 84 8.70 13.49 -2.00
CA TRP A 84 8.34 13.02 -0.66
C TRP A 84 7.04 13.63 -0.13
N THR A 85 6.22 14.22 -1.01
CA THR A 85 4.87 14.62 -0.63
C THR A 85 3.97 13.37 -0.50
N PRO A 86 3.02 13.34 0.46
CA PRO A 86 2.15 12.18 0.65
C PRO A 86 1.42 11.74 -0.62
N MET A 87 0.98 12.71 -1.42
CA MET A 87 0.29 12.45 -2.68
C MET A 87 1.21 11.77 -3.70
N ASN A 88 2.45 12.25 -3.85
CA ASN A 88 3.40 11.65 -4.78
C ASN A 88 3.81 10.24 -4.32
N LEU A 89 3.91 10.02 -3.01
CA LEU A 89 4.16 8.68 -2.47
C LEU A 89 3.02 7.69 -2.78
N LEU A 90 1.77 8.14 -2.71
CA LEU A 90 0.61 7.33 -3.11
C LEU A 90 0.62 7.03 -4.62
N VAL A 91 0.92 8.02 -5.45
CA VAL A 91 1.01 7.83 -6.92
C VAL A 91 2.14 6.85 -7.26
N MET A 92 3.32 7.00 -6.66
CA MET A 92 4.45 6.10 -6.87
C MET A 92 4.12 4.67 -6.40
N ALA A 93 3.51 4.52 -5.22
CA ALA A 93 3.11 3.21 -4.72
C ALA A 93 2.05 2.55 -5.60
N GLY A 94 1.03 3.31 -6.03
CA GLY A 94 -0.03 2.83 -6.90
C GLY A 94 0.47 2.42 -8.28
N THR A 95 1.28 3.26 -8.92
CA THR A 95 1.86 2.96 -10.24
C THR A 95 2.80 1.76 -10.19
N THR A 96 3.65 1.67 -9.16
CA THR A 96 4.53 0.51 -8.95
C THR A 96 3.71 -0.77 -8.72
N GLY A 97 2.67 -0.71 -7.88
CA GLY A 97 1.79 -1.84 -7.61
C GLY A 97 1.07 -2.34 -8.87
N LEU A 98 0.52 -1.43 -9.68
CA LEU A 98 -0.09 -1.77 -10.97
C LEU A 98 0.92 -2.39 -11.95
N GLY A 99 2.14 -1.86 -11.99
CA GLY A 99 3.22 -2.42 -12.81
C GLY A 99 3.56 -3.86 -12.42
N ILE A 100 3.66 -4.14 -11.12
CA ILE A 100 3.91 -5.50 -10.61
C ILE A 100 2.76 -6.44 -11.00
N LEU A 101 1.50 -6.00 -10.82
CA LEU A 101 0.33 -6.79 -11.20
C LEU A 101 0.30 -7.09 -12.70
N ALA A 102 0.62 -6.10 -13.54
CA ALA A 102 0.68 -6.27 -14.99
C ALA A 102 1.76 -7.28 -15.39
N LEU A 103 2.95 -7.20 -14.79
CA LEU A 103 4.04 -8.15 -15.03
C LEU A 103 3.65 -9.59 -14.64
N LEU A 104 3.01 -9.76 -13.48
CA LEU A 104 2.51 -11.05 -13.04
C LEU A 104 1.44 -11.58 -14.01
N ALA A 105 0.51 -10.74 -14.45
CA ALA A 105 -0.51 -11.13 -15.42
C ALA A 105 0.11 -11.60 -16.74
N MET A 106 1.11 -10.89 -17.27
CA MET A 106 1.83 -11.30 -18.49
C MET A 106 2.49 -12.67 -18.33
N MET A 107 3.15 -12.93 -17.19
CA MET A 107 3.75 -14.24 -16.91
C MET A 107 2.72 -15.37 -16.84
N GLN A 108 1.50 -15.08 -16.38
CA GLN A 108 0.44 -16.09 -16.37
C GLN A 108 -0.09 -16.37 -17.78
N ILE A 109 -0.28 -15.32 -18.59
CA ILE A 109 -0.78 -15.47 -19.97
C ILE A 109 0.16 -16.36 -20.80
N THR A 110 1.48 -16.24 -20.63
CA THR A 110 2.45 -17.09 -21.35
C THR A 110 2.34 -18.58 -21.00
N ASN A 111 1.79 -18.91 -19.83
CA ASN A 111 1.64 -20.29 -19.36
C ASN A 111 0.21 -20.84 -19.56
N THR A 112 -0.75 -20.00 -19.96
CA THR A 112 -2.13 -20.42 -20.21
C THR A 112 -2.34 -20.83 -21.66
N ASP A 113 -2.95 -21.99 -21.87
CA ASP A 113 -3.40 -22.43 -23.19
C ASP A 113 -4.68 -21.68 -23.58
N LEU A 114 -4.51 -20.51 -24.22
CA LEU A 114 -5.59 -19.66 -24.71
C LEU A 114 -6.52 -20.38 -25.72
N SER A 115 -6.05 -21.48 -26.34
CA SER A 115 -6.87 -22.24 -27.28
C SER A 115 -8.09 -22.88 -26.64
N GLN A 116 -8.03 -23.24 -25.35
CA GLN A 116 -9.18 -23.77 -24.61
C GLN A 116 -10.29 -22.72 -24.39
N VAL A 117 -9.92 -21.43 -24.32
CA VAL A 117 -10.86 -20.33 -24.11
C VAL A 117 -11.54 -19.94 -25.43
N PHE A 118 -10.78 -19.91 -26.53
CA PHE A 118 -11.31 -19.54 -27.85
C PHE A 118 -11.89 -20.70 -28.65
N ASN A 119 -11.59 -21.94 -28.26
CA ASN A 119 -12.12 -23.14 -28.89
C ASN A 119 -12.60 -24.11 -27.80
N PRO A 120 -13.74 -23.81 -27.14
CA PRO A 120 -14.30 -24.72 -26.17
C PRO A 120 -14.49 -26.07 -26.84
N ARG A 121 -13.90 -27.14 -26.28
CA ARG A 121 -13.99 -28.49 -26.84
C ARG A 121 -15.46 -28.78 -27.18
N ALA A 122 -15.73 -29.05 -28.46
CA ALA A 122 -17.05 -29.48 -28.91
C ALA A 122 -17.53 -30.61 -27.99
N ALA A 123 -18.66 -30.41 -27.33
CA ALA A 123 -19.26 -31.47 -26.52
C ALA A 123 -19.63 -32.61 -27.48
N PRO A 124 -19.22 -33.86 -27.18
CA PRO A 124 -19.50 -34.96 -28.09
C PRO A 124 -21.01 -35.14 -28.25
N ALA A 125 -21.49 -35.13 -29.49
CA ALA A 125 -22.88 -35.40 -29.82
C ALA A 125 -23.05 -36.90 -30.10
N GLY A 126 -24.02 -37.53 -29.43
CA GLY A 126 -24.39 -38.92 -29.71
C GLY A 126 -25.28 -39.02 -30.94
N ILE A 127 -24.94 -39.90 -31.89
CA ILE A 127 -25.72 -40.11 -33.10
C ILE A 127 -26.74 -41.25 -32.89
N PRO A 128 -28.05 -40.96 -32.77
CA PRO A 128 -29.04 -41.95 -32.35
C PRO A 128 -29.35 -43.02 -33.41
N PHE A 129 -29.04 -42.75 -34.68
CA PHE A 129 -29.38 -43.66 -35.80
C PHE A 129 -28.25 -44.62 -36.18
N LYS A 130 -27.07 -44.54 -35.55
CA LYS A 130 -25.97 -45.49 -35.76
C LYS A 130 -25.79 -46.36 -34.51
N ALA A 131 -26.45 -47.51 -34.52
CA ALA A 131 -26.47 -48.43 -33.38
C ALA A 131 -25.33 -49.47 -33.42
N ASP A 132 -24.57 -49.54 -34.51
CA ASP A 132 -23.49 -50.50 -34.69
C ASP A 132 -22.12 -49.79 -34.79
N ARG A 133 -21.11 -50.43 -34.19
CA ARG A 133 -19.74 -49.93 -34.17
C ARG A 133 -19.16 -49.77 -35.58
N SER A 134 -19.48 -50.72 -36.48
CA SER A 134 -18.89 -50.75 -37.82
C SER A 134 -19.32 -49.54 -38.66
N SER A 135 -20.61 -49.21 -38.66
CA SER A 135 -21.12 -48.05 -39.40
C SER A 135 -20.67 -46.73 -38.78
N CYS A 136 -20.42 -46.70 -37.47
CA CYS A 136 -19.87 -45.53 -36.79
C CYS A 136 -18.44 -45.24 -37.27
N GLU A 137 -17.56 -46.23 -37.17
CA GLU A 137 -16.14 -46.12 -37.53
C GLU A 137 -15.95 -45.89 -39.04
N GLU A 138 -16.79 -46.49 -39.90
CA GLU A 138 -16.77 -46.26 -41.36
C GLU A 138 -17.07 -44.80 -41.72
N SER A 139 -17.82 -44.09 -40.89
CA SER A 139 -18.07 -42.65 -41.08
C SER A 139 -17.04 -41.72 -40.45
N GLY A 140 -15.91 -42.26 -40.00
CA GLY A 140 -14.83 -41.47 -39.39
C GLY A 140 -15.12 -40.98 -37.98
N ARG A 141 -16.09 -41.60 -37.29
CA ARG A 141 -16.52 -41.22 -35.92
C ARG A 141 -16.01 -42.19 -34.88
N THR A 142 -16.11 -41.80 -33.60
CA THR A 142 -15.58 -42.61 -32.49
C THR A 142 -16.70 -43.36 -31.77
N TRP A 143 -16.56 -44.68 -31.65
CA TRP A 143 -17.46 -45.49 -30.82
C TRP A 143 -16.97 -45.54 -29.37
N ARG A 144 -17.79 -45.08 -28.41
CA ARG A 144 -17.47 -45.10 -26.97
C ARG A 144 -18.73 -45.41 -26.15
N GLU A 145 -18.59 -46.29 -25.16
CA GLU A 145 -19.65 -46.62 -24.19
C GLU A 145 -20.99 -47.06 -24.82
N GLY A 146 -20.95 -47.76 -25.96
CA GLY A 146 -22.16 -48.22 -26.65
C GLY A 146 -22.87 -47.16 -27.49
N SER A 147 -22.23 -46.01 -27.71
CA SER A 147 -22.75 -44.91 -28.52
C SER A 147 -21.72 -44.43 -29.56
N CYS A 148 -22.23 -43.96 -30.71
CA CYS A 148 -21.41 -43.31 -31.72
C CYS A 148 -21.31 -41.81 -31.44
N LEU A 149 -20.10 -41.29 -31.21
CA LEU A 149 -19.85 -39.90 -30.86
C LEU A 149 -19.23 -39.12 -32.03
N ASP A 150 -19.77 -37.92 -32.27
CA ASP A 150 -19.23 -36.93 -33.20
C ASP A 150 -18.66 -35.73 -32.41
N PHE A 151 -17.42 -35.36 -32.74
CA PHE A 151 -16.69 -34.23 -32.14
C PHE A 151 -16.54 -33.04 -33.10
N GLY A 152 -17.05 -33.16 -34.32
CA GLY A 152 -16.90 -32.17 -35.38
C GLY A 152 -17.97 -31.08 -35.43
N HIS A 153 -18.89 -31.05 -34.47
CA HIS A 153 -20.02 -30.10 -34.47
C HIS A 153 -19.80 -28.95 -33.50
N ASP A 154 -20.05 -27.75 -34.00
CA ASP A 154 -20.13 -26.54 -33.18
C ASP A 154 -21.32 -26.68 -32.21
N PRO A 155 -21.14 -26.48 -30.89
CA PRO A 155 -22.22 -26.58 -29.92
C PRO A 155 -23.34 -25.53 -30.11
N THR A 156 -23.18 -24.58 -31.04
CA THR A 156 -24.15 -23.53 -31.35
C THR A 156 -25.05 -23.81 -32.57
N PHE A 157 -24.89 -24.95 -33.25
CA PHE A 157 -25.65 -25.31 -34.46
C PHE A 157 -26.45 -26.61 -34.30
#